data_AF-A0A2E9D4S1-F1
#
_entry.id   AF-A0A2E9D4S1-F1
#
_cell.length_a   1.000
_cell.length_b   1.000
_cell.length_c   1.000
_cell.angle_alpha   90.00
_cell.angle_beta   90.00
_cell.angle_gamma   90.00
#
_symmetry.space_group_name_H-M   'P 1'
#
loop_
_entity.id
_entity.type
_entity.pdbx_description
1 polymer ?
#
loop_
_entity_poly.entity_id
_entity_poly.type
_entity_poly.pdbx_seq_one_letter_code
_entity_poly.pdbx_strand_id
1 'polypeptide(L)'
;MKRRLFLRSLWLKGIALPSAYLLSPTLSQVAEAGADGSEEHSTQRRGCGRTSTGDVQPSYGVIARDFYDPYLELIRLLKEASEIEHALMIQYIFAAFTLKPQYQGLVGSAEPTGDSFLGVAVQEMQHLAAANKLLVALGSAPNLERQDFPTEPDIYPFEFSLERLTKLTLARYTYVEAGQNSIPFTKESRPADQLFCDQLTAVLGSNTRMNHVPGLYGVFVDQLESAIADGTVKLDGADEWLEKLKYITNEGEQQHFSFFRSVFTGEHPMLAGQPNPWDLAEDHPDYPSFPVTPNPSAFLGHANQIKSPEARALGWLSNLHYWTMLMLLNLYYRTGSEALNAVAQRHMRGPLQSLAGILAEYGTGLPFDVLSIGYAPAPSYKGNLEFILRLSEEADTFARKMKKDLPASYPRNLHTSTKGVLEAEMRRLD
;
A
#
# COMPACT_ATOMS: atom_id res chain seq x y z
N MET A 1 -16.43 1.88 -20.05
CA MET A 1 -17.47 2.43 -20.98
C MET A 1 -18.26 3.64 -20.45
N LYS A 2 -18.38 3.90 -19.13
CA LYS A 2 -19.20 4.99 -18.56
C LYS A 2 -18.57 6.41 -18.58
N ARG A 3 -17.24 6.54 -18.66
CA ARG A 3 -16.52 7.85 -18.68
C ARG A 3 -16.65 8.62 -20.01
N ARG A 4 -16.84 7.91 -21.13
CA ARG A 4 -16.99 8.50 -22.48
C ARG A 4 -18.39 9.12 -22.71
N LEU A 5 -19.43 8.59 -22.06
CA LEU A 5 -20.80 9.13 -22.15
C LEU A 5 -20.98 10.39 -21.29
N PHE A 6 -20.30 10.47 -20.14
CA PHE A 6 -20.31 11.66 -19.28
C PHE A 6 -19.65 12.88 -19.94
N LEU A 7 -18.54 12.68 -20.65
CA LEU A 7 -17.83 13.78 -21.33
C LEU A 7 -18.58 14.29 -22.57
N ARG A 8 -19.40 13.45 -23.24
CA ARG A 8 -20.27 13.89 -24.35
C ARG A 8 -21.45 14.73 -23.89
N SER A 9 -21.97 14.53 -22.67
CA SER A 9 -23.11 15.31 -22.17
C SER A 9 -22.73 16.73 -21.72
N LEU A 10 -21.45 16.97 -21.41
CA LEU A 10 -20.91 18.29 -21.04
C LEU A 10 -20.70 19.20 -22.27
N TRP A 11 -20.36 18.63 -23.43
CA TRP A 11 -20.15 19.39 -24.67
C TRP A 11 -21.47 19.93 -25.27
N LEU A 12 -22.56 19.16 -25.15
CA LEU A 12 -23.91 19.58 -25.56
C LEU A 12 -24.52 20.67 -24.66
N LYS A 13 -23.91 20.98 -23.51
CA LYS A 13 -24.41 21.95 -22.52
C LYS A 13 -23.62 23.27 -22.48
N GLY A 14 -22.69 23.49 -23.40
CA GLY A 14 -22.01 24.79 -23.55
C GLY A 14 -21.14 25.21 -22.36
N ILE A 15 -20.65 24.26 -21.55
CA ILE A 15 -19.76 24.56 -20.43
C ILE A 15 -18.31 24.58 -20.96
N ALA A 16 -17.68 25.75 -20.94
CA ALA A 16 -16.30 25.94 -21.36
C ALA A 16 -15.33 25.23 -20.39
N LEU A 17 -14.43 24.40 -20.93
CA LEU A 17 -13.31 23.78 -20.21
C LEU A 17 -11.98 24.36 -20.70
N PRO A 18 -10.92 24.40 -19.86
CA PRO A 18 -9.69 25.12 -20.15
C PRO A 18 -8.91 24.58 -21.36
N SER A 19 -8.34 25.51 -22.13
CA SER A 19 -7.62 25.33 -23.38
C SER A 19 -6.20 24.77 -23.19
N ALA A 20 -6.07 23.44 -23.11
CA ALA A 20 -4.77 22.76 -23.15
C ALA A 20 -4.69 21.62 -24.19
N TYR A 21 -5.55 21.64 -25.23
CA TYR A 21 -5.57 20.63 -26.30
C TYR A 21 -5.71 21.24 -27.71
N LEU A 22 -5.10 22.40 -27.95
CA LEU A 22 -5.04 23.01 -29.28
C LEU A 22 -3.59 23.15 -29.76
N LEU A 23 -2.90 22.05 -30.04
CA LEU A 23 -1.74 22.04 -30.93
C LEU A 23 -1.46 20.63 -31.46
N SER A 24 -2.07 20.27 -32.60
CA SER A 24 -1.35 19.70 -33.76
C SER A 24 -2.36 19.39 -34.89
N PRO A 25 -2.08 19.74 -36.15
CA PRO A 25 -3.03 19.68 -37.24
C PRO A 25 -2.99 18.34 -37.98
N THR A 26 -4.15 17.74 -38.22
CA THR A 26 -4.48 17.05 -39.48
C THR A 26 -5.97 16.73 -39.46
N LEU A 27 -6.75 17.65 -40.00
CA LEU A 27 -8.15 17.45 -40.35
C LEU A 27 -8.23 17.07 -41.84
N SER A 28 -9.21 16.22 -42.14
CA SER A 28 -9.90 16.07 -43.43
C SER A 28 -9.29 15.15 -44.48
N GLN A 29 -9.82 13.92 -44.52
CA GLN A 29 -10.06 13.02 -45.67
C GLN A 29 -10.33 11.64 -45.03
N VAL A 30 -11.43 10.90 -45.19
CA VAL A 30 -12.50 10.81 -46.18
C VAL A 30 -13.72 10.22 -45.47
N ALA A 31 -14.90 10.76 -45.74
CA ALA A 31 -16.17 10.07 -45.50
C ALA A 31 -16.52 9.22 -46.72
N GLU A 32 -17.16 8.08 -46.45
CA GLU A 32 -17.82 7.13 -47.39
C GLU A 32 -16.93 6.06 -48.05
N ALA A 33 -17.03 4.82 -47.55
CA ALA A 33 -17.47 3.65 -48.31
C ALA A 33 -17.46 2.36 -47.44
N GLY A 34 -18.52 1.56 -47.55
CA GLY A 34 -18.43 0.10 -47.43
C GLY A 34 -18.88 -0.51 -46.09
N ALA A 35 -20.09 -1.08 -46.10
CA ALA A 35 -20.51 -2.09 -45.14
C ALA A 35 -19.78 -3.41 -45.37
N ASP A 36 -19.50 -4.12 -44.27
CA ASP A 36 -19.45 -5.57 -44.05
C ASP A 36 -18.17 -6.02 -43.31
N GLY A 37 -18.31 -6.99 -42.40
CA GLY A 37 -17.20 -7.67 -41.73
C GLY A 37 -17.05 -7.42 -40.23
N SER A 38 -17.48 -8.41 -39.45
CA SER A 38 -17.16 -8.65 -38.05
C SER A 38 -15.66 -8.79 -37.79
N GLU A 39 -15.11 -8.11 -36.79
CA GLU A 39 -14.01 -8.62 -35.94
C GLU A 39 -13.75 -7.69 -34.73
N GLU A 40 -13.68 -8.27 -33.54
CA GLU A 40 -13.32 -7.62 -32.28
C GLU A 40 -11.83 -7.24 -32.29
N HIS A 41 -11.51 -5.96 -32.11
CA HIS A 41 -10.14 -5.51 -31.89
C HIS A 41 -10.02 -4.62 -30.65
N SER A 42 -9.26 -5.17 -29.69
CA SER A 42 -8.69 -4.51 -28.52
C SER A 42 -7.90 -3.25 -28.93
N THR A 43 -8.35 -2.07 -28.49
CA THR A 43 -7.60 -0.83 -28.69
C THR A 43 -6.56 -0.65 -27.59
N GLN A 44 -5.35 -1.17 -27.83
CA GLN A 44 -4.12 -0.77 -27.14
C GLN A 44 -3.82 0.71 -27.44
N ARG A 45 -3.65 1.52 -26.39
CA ARG A 45 -3.16 2.91 -26.52
C ARG A 45 -1.66 2.86 -26.81
N ARG A 46 -1.25 3.33 -28.00
CA ARG A 46 0.16 3.54 -28.35
C ARG A 46 0.69 4.78 -27.63
N GLY A 47 1.63 4.58 -26.70
CA GLY A 47 2.52 5.63 -26.20
C GLY A 47 3.56 6.05 -27.25
N CYS A 48 4.03 7.28 -27.15
CA CYS A 48 4.85 7.97 -28.15
C CYS A 48 6.35 7.63 -27.99
N GLY A 49 7.03 7.33 -29.11
CA GLY A 49 8.48 7.50 -29.29
C GLY A 49 9.44 6.46 -28.70
N ARG A 50 9.73 5.37 -29.42
CA ARG A 50 10.95 4.56 -29.24
C ARG A 50 12.00 5.00 -30.26
N THR A 51 13.14 5.53 -29.82
CA THR A 51 14.38 5.54 -30.61
C THR A 51 15.28 4.44 -30.09
N SER A 52 15.53 3.43 -30.93
CA SER A 52 16.38 2.28 -30.66
C SER A 52 17.85 2.63 -30.81
N THR A 53 18.65 2.40 -29.77
CA THR A 53 20.10 2.22 -29.91
C THR A 53 20.58 1.14 -28.93
N GLY A 54 21.10 0.04 -29.48
CA GLY A 54 21.94 -0.93 -28.76
C GLY A 54 21.20 -2.14 -28.19
N ASP A 55 21.25 -3.26 -28.92
CA ASP A 55 20.84 -4.59 -28.44
C ASP A 55 21.71 -5.04 -27.25
N VAL A 56 21.15 -4.92 -26.06
CA VAL A 56 21.35 -5.87 -24.96
C VAL A 56 19.97 -6.44 -24.69
N GLN A 57 19.75 -7.72 -25.00
CA GLN A 57 18.53 -8.38 -24.54
C GLN A 57 18.62 -8.49 -23.01
N PRO A 58 17.72 -7.84 -22.24
CA PRO A 58 17.68 -8.06 -20.81
C PRO A 58 17.04 -9.41 -20.57
N SER A 59 17.78 -10.33 -19.96
CA SER A 59 17.14 -11.35 -19.15
C SER A 59 16.38 -10.63 -18.02
N TYR A 60 15.12 -10.99 -17.80
CA TYR A 60 14.21 -10.51 -16.73
C TYR A 60 13.41 -9.24 -17.04
N GLY A 61 12.14 -9.24 -16.60
CA GLY A 61 11.13 -8.25 -17.03
C GLY A 61 11.43 -6.84 -16.53
N VAL A 62 11.57 -5.93 -17.50
CA VAL A 62 12.01 -4.55 -17.32
C VAL A 62 10.89 -3.72 -16.70
N ILE A 63 11.13 -3.11 -15.53
CA ILE A 63 10.29 -2.01 -15.03
C ILE A 63 10.32 -0.92 -16.09
N ALA A 64 9.17 -0.62 -16.68
CA ALA A 64 9.10 0.34 -17.77
C ALA A 64 9.58 1.72 -17.29
N ARG A 65 10.54 2.28 -18.02
CA ARG A 65 11.03 3.63 -17.79
C ARG A 65 10.07 4.62 -18.43
N ASP A 66 9.54 5.55 -17.63
CA ASP A 66 8.59 6.55 -18.11
C ASP A 66 9.28 7.88 -18.46
N PHE A 67 10.32 8.25 -17.73
CA PHE A 67 11.02 9.52 -17.92
C PHE A 67 12.49 9.32 -18.33
N TYR A 68 12.93 10.06 -19.35
CA TYR A 68 14.34 10.13 -19.74
C TYR A 68 15.19 10.94 -18.75
N ASP A 69 14.58 11.91 -18.08
CA ASP A 69 15.26 12.70 -17.04
C ASP A 69 15.51 11.82 -15.80
N PRO A 70 16.77 11.64 -15.34
CA PRO A 70 17.10 10.78 -14.22
C PRO A 70 16.42 11.18 -12.90
N TYR A 71 16.26 12.48 -12.66
CA TYR A 71 15.62 12.98 -11.44
C TYR A 71 14.11 12.70 -11.47
N LEU A 72 13.44 13.00 -12.59
CA LEU A 72 12.00 12.72 -12.72
C LEU A 72 11.70 11.22 -12.61
N GLU A 73 12.55 10.38 -13.20
CA GLU A 73 12.41 8.92 -13.10
C GLU A 73 12.63 8.41 -11.68
N LEU A 74 13.65 8.92 -10.98
CA LEU A 74 13.91 8.59 -9.58
C LEU A 74 12.74 8.97 -8.68
N ILE A 75 12.18 10.16 -8.84
CA ILE A 75 11.01 10.60 -8.06
C ILE A 75 9.79 9.72 -8.36
N ARG A 76 9.55 9.34 -9.63
CA ARG A 76 8.48 8.41 -10.00
C ARG A 76 8.65 7.07 -9.28
N LEU A 77 9.82 6.44 -9.39
CA LEU A 77 10.13 5.14 -8.79
C LEU A 77 9.98 5.15 -7.27
N LEU A 78 10.46 6.20 -6.59
CA LEU A 78 10.32 6.33 -5.13
C LEU A 78 8.88 6.50 -4.69
N LYS A 79 8.04 7.19 -5.49
CA LYS A 79 6.62 7.31 -5.22
C LYS A 79 5.88 5.99 -5.40
N GLU A 80 6.21 5.24 -6.44
CA GLU A 80 5.66 3.90 -6.67
C GLU A 80 6.09 2.92 -5.57
N ALA A 81 7.36 2.96 -5.16
CA ALA A 81 7.83 2.19 -4.01
C ALA A 81 7.02 2.55 -2.75
N SER A 82 6.82 3.84 -2.46
CA SER A 82 6.02 4.27 -1.32
C SER A 82 4.57 3.73 -1.38
N GLU A 83 3.96 3.68 -2.58
CA GLU A 83 2.61 3.12 -2.75
C GLU A 83 2.59 1.60 -2.51
N ILE A 84 3.61 0.88 -2.96
CA ILE A 84 3.78 -0.56 -2.75
C ILE A 84 3.95 -0.87 -1.27
N GLU A 85 4.88 -0.22 -0.59
CA GLU A 85 5.11 -0.39 0.85
C GLU A 85 3.84 -0.12 1.66
N HIS A 86 3.16 0.97 1.36
CA HIS A 86 1.91 1.31 2.04
C HIS A 86 0.83 0.24 1.79
N ALA A 87 0.68 -0.24 0.55
CA ALA A 87 -0.33 -1.22 0.19
C ALA A 87 -0.07 -2.61 0.78
N LEU A 88 1.19 -3.08 0.80
CA LEU A 88 1.59 -4.33 1.45
C LEU A 88 1.34 -4.26 2.95
N MET A 89 1.84 -3.21 3.61
CA MET A 89 1.68 -2.98 5.04
C MET A 89 0.21 -3.10 5.48
N ILE A 90 -0.72 -2.39 4.82
CA ILE A 90 -2.13 -2.40 5.25
C ILE A 90 -2.82 -3.73 4.94
N GLN A 91 -2.42 -4.48 3.92
CA GLN A 91 -2.92 -5.82 3.69
C GLN A 91 -2.47 -6.78 4.79
N TYR A 92 -1.20 -6.70 5.21
CA TYR A 92 -0.67 -7.51 6.31
C TYR A 92 -1.40 -7.20 7.61
N ILE A 93 -1.59 -5.92 7.92
CA ILE A 93 -2.38 -5.47 9.07
C ILE A 93 -3.82 -5.98 8.98
N PHE A 94 -4.47 -5.79 7.84
CA PHE A 94 -5.85 -6.23 7.63
C PHE A 94 -5.98 -7.73 7.86
N ALA A 95 -5.16 -8.54 7.18
CA ALA A 95 -5.19 -9.98 7.28
C ALA A 95 -4.90 -10.46 8.71
N ALA A 96 -3.91 -9.87 9.39
CA ALA A 96 -3.57 -10.20 10.77
C ALA A 96 -4.75 -9.99 11.72
N PHE A 97 -5.45 -8.86 11.61
CA PHE A 97 -6.59 -8.56 12.48
C PHE A 97 -7.86 -9.36 12.14
N THR A 98 -7.87 -10.13 11.05
CA THR A 98 -8.94 -11.11 10.79
C THR A 98 -8.70 -12.46 11.47
N LEU A 99 -7.53 -12.70 12.07
CA LEU A 99 -7.22 -13.96 12.75
C LEU A 99 -8.03 -14.14 14.03
N LYS A 100 -8.54 -15.37 14.23
CA LYS A 100 -9.26 -15.74 15.45
C LYS A 100 -8.33 -15.73 16.68
N PRO A 101 -8.87 -15.56 17.91
CA PRO A 101 -8.07 -15.42 19.13
C PRO A 101 -7.00 -16.49 19.36
N GLN A 102 -7.25 -17.75 18.96
CA GLN A 102 -6.28 -18.83 19.11
C GLN A 102 -5.03 -18.69 18.22
N TYR A 103 -5.08 -17.84 17.19
CA TYR A 103 -3.97 -17.56 16.27
C TYR A 103 -3.29 -16.20 16.54
N GLN A 104 -3.60 -15.54 17.66
CA GLN A 104 -3.02 -14.23 18.01
C GLN A 104 -1.48 -14.26 18.13
N GLY A 105 -0.89 -15.43 18.38
CA GLY A 105 0.58 -15.59 18.32
C GLY A 105 1.18 -15.26 16.95
N LEU A 106 0.46 -15.45 15.85
CA LEU A 106 0.89 -15.05 14.51
C LEU A 106 0.78 -13.53 14.30
N VAL A 107 -0.21 -12.89 14.92
CA VAL A 107 -0.36 -11.42 14.89
C VAL A 107 0.87 -10.76 15.52
N GLY A 108 1.31 -11.29 16.66
CA GLY A 108 2.54 -10.87 17.34
C GLY A 108 2.44 -9.47 17.94
N SER A 109 3.59 -8.81 18.05
CA SER A 109 3.72 -7.48 18.64
C SER A 109 4.18 -6.46 17.61
N ALA A 110 3.95 -5.17 17.86
CA ALA A 110 4.37 -4.09 16.97
C ALA A 110 5.86 -3.75 17.13
N GLU A 111 6.72 -4.75 17.28
CA GLU A 111 8.19 -4.62 17.27
C GLU A 111 8.71 -4.98 15.86
N PRO A 112 9.75 -4.33 15.34
CA PRO A 112 10.23 -4.55 13.97
C PRO A 112 10.94 -5.92 13.83
N THR A 113 10.17 -7.00 13.79
CA THR A 113 10.66 -8.38 13.70
C THR A 113 10.06 -9.10 12.50
N GLY A 114 10.87 -9.92 11.83
CA GLY A 114 10.43 -10.79 10.74
C GLY A 114 9.81 -12.11 11.19
N ASP A 115 9.11 -12.15 12.33
CA ASP A 115 8.55 -13.40 12.91
C ASP A 115 7.04 -13.31 13.22
N SER A 116 6.40 -12.20 12.88
CA SER A 116 4.97 -11.99 13.06
C SER A 116 4.41 -11.00 12.04
N PHE A 117 3.08 -11.01 11.85
CA PHE A 117 2.45 -10.09 10.90
C PHE A 117 2.63 -8.62 11.27
N LEU A 118 2.47 -8.27 12.56
CA LEU A 118 2.69 -6.88 12.99
C LEU A 118 4.16 -6.49 12.92
N GLY A 119 5.09 -7.42 13.13
CA GLY A 119 6.50 -7.11 13.01
C GLY A 119 6.93 -6.82 11.57
N VAL A 120 6.50 -7.66 10.63
CA VAL A 120 6.68 -7.42 9.19
C VAL A 120 6.01 -6.10 8.79
N ALA A 121 4.77 -5.84 9.21
CA ALA A 121 4.11 -4.56 8.92
C ALA A 121 4.86 -3.34 9.48
N VAL A 122 5.56 -3.46 10.61
CA VAL A 122 6.41 -2.39 11.15
C VAL A 122 7.70 -2.23 10.32
N GLN A 123 8.27 -3.32 9.80
CA GLN A 123 9.38 -3.24 8.84
C GLN A 123 8.93 -2.50 7.56
N GLU A 124 7.74 -2.80 7.02
CA GLU A 124 7.20 -2.03 5.88
C GLU A 124 6.95 -0.54 6.23
N MET A 125 6.57 -0.22 7.47
CA MET A 125 6.51 1.19 7.92
C MET A 125 7.88 1.87 7.88
N GLN A 126 8.97 1.14 8.18
CA GLN A 126 10.33 1.65 8.11
C GLN A 126 10.77 1.86 6.67
N HIS A 127 10.39 0.96 5.77
CA HIS A 127 10.63 1.06 4.32
C HIS A 127 9.92 2.30 3.75
N LEU A 128 8.62 2.42 4.02
CA LEU A 128 7.81 3.58 3.66
C LEU A 128 8.41 4.89 4.18
N ALA A 129 8.88 4.90 5.43
CA ALA A 129 9.52 6.06 6.03
C ALA A 129 10.87 6.40 5.36
N ALA A 130 11.67 5.39 4.97
CA ALA A 130 12.93 5.60 4.27
C ALA A 130 12.70 6.21 2.88
N ALA A 131 11.78 5.65 2.09
CA ALA A 131 11.42 6.17 0.77
C ALA A 131 10.91 7.63 0.85
N ASN A 132 10.03 7.91 1.81
CA ASN A 132 9.48 9.26 1.99
C ASN A 132 10.50 10.29 2.50
N LYS A 133 11.41 9.90 3.40
CA LYS A 133 12.49 10.80 3.83
C LYS A 133 13.48 11.06 2.70
N LEU A 134 13.74 10.08 1.84
CA LEU A 134 14.56 10.29 0.64
C LEU A 134 13.86 11.21 -0.36
N LEU A 135 12.56 11.06 -0.59
CA LEU A 135 11.78 12.01 -1.41
C LEU A 135 11.97 13.45 -0.90
N VAL A 136 11.89 13.67 0.41
CA VAL A 136 12.12 14.99 1.03
C VAL A 136 13.55 15.48 0.83
N ALA A 137 14.55 14.61 1.04
CA ALA A 137 15.95 14.96 0.81
C ALA A 137 16.25 15.33 -0.65
N LEU A 138 15.51 14.76 -1.60
CA LEU A 138 15.56 15.07 -3.03
C LEU A 138 14.68 16.28 -3.42
N GLY A 139 14.10 17.00 -2.46
CA GLY A 139 13.26 18.18 -2.70
C GLY A 139 11.83 17.88 -3.18
N SER A 140 11.39 16.61 -3.08
CA SER A 140 10.03 16.18 -3.41
C SER A 140 9.14 16.11 -2.16
N ALA A 141 7.82 16.19 -2.36
CA ALA A 141 6.87 15.98 -1.28
C ALA A 141 6.77 14.49 -0.94
N PRO A 142 6.55 14.13 0.35
CA PRO A 142 6.23 12.76 0.72
C PRO A 142 5.01 12.23 -0.04
N ASN A 143 5.04 10.95 -0.40
CA ASN A 143 3.92 10.19 -0.96
C ASN A 143 3.39 9.19 0.08
N LEU A 144 2.28 9.55 0.71
CA LEU A 144 1.50 8.68 1.58
C LEU A 144 0.19 8.25 0.92
N GLU A 145 -0.03 8.67 -0.33
CA GLU A 145 -1.07 8.09 -1.15
C GLU A 145 -0.77 6.60 -1.37
N ARG A 146 -1.84 5.88 -1.63
CA ARG A 146 -1.79 4.52 -2.13
C ARG A 146 -2.81 4.45 -3.25
N GLN A 147 -2.59 3.52 -4.16
CA GLN A 147 -3.58 3.25 -5.18
C GLN A 147 -4.85 2.68 -4.50
N ASP A 148 -6.03 3.10 -4.96
CA ASP A 148 -7.30 2.65 -4.39
C ASP A 148 -7.60 1.20 -4.80
N PHE A 149 -8.17 0.41 -3.90
CA PHE A 149 -8.32 -1.04 -4.13
C PHE A 149 -9.65 -1.38 -4.82
N PRO A 150 -9.66 -2.36 -5.74
CA PRO A 150 -8.52 -3.15 -6.17
C PRO A 150 -7.58 -2.45 -7.16
N THR A 151 -6.31 -2.83 -7.08
CA THR A 151 -5.22 -2.17 -7.82
C THR A 151 -4.50 -3.15 -8.75
N GLU A 152 -4.23 -2.75 -10.00
CA GLU A 152 -3.51 -3.57 -10.99
C GLU A 152 -2.48 -2.80 -11.86
N PRO A 153 -1.40 -2.22 -11.31
CA PRO A 153 -0.21 -1.91 -12.10
C PRO A 153 0.51 -3.21 -12.47
N ASP A 154 1.25 -3.17 -13.59
CA ASP A 154 2.04 -4.30 -14.09
C ASP A 154 3.16 -4.75 -13.13
N ILE A 155 3.45 -3.95 -12.09
CA ILE A 155 4.47 -4.22 -11.08
C ILE A 155 4.01 -5.31 -10.09
N TYR A 156 2.72 -5.39 -9.75
CA TYR A 156 2.26 -6.40 -8.78
C TYR A 156 2.05 -7.76 -9.45
N PRO A 157 2.43 -8.87 -8.80
CA PRO A 157 2.19 -10.20 -9.35
C PRO A 157 0.70 -10.62 -9.37
N PHE A 158 -0.16 -9.89 -8.67
CA PHE A 158 -1.61 -10.12 -8.57
C PHE A 158 -2.36 -8.82 -8.26
N GLU A 159 -3.69 -8.84 -8.40
CA GLU A 159 -4.58 -7.75 -7.96
C GLU A 159 -4.50 -7.59 -6.44
N PHE A 160 -4.12 -6.40 -5.98
CA PHE A 160 -4.02 -6.10 -4.55
C PHE A 160 -5.40 -5.83 -3.95
N SER A 161 -5.66 -6.44 -2.79
CA SER A 161 -6.97 -6.46 -2.16
C SER A 161 -6.85 -6.63 -0.65
N LEU A 162 -7.64 -5.89 0.12
CA LEU A 162 -7.79 -6.13 1.56
C LEU A 162 -8.62 -7.39 1.77
N GLU A 163 -7.94 -8.50 2.04
CA GLU A 163 -8.53 -9.81 2.21
C GLU A 163 -8.13 -10.44 3.54
N ARG A 164 -9.02 -11.28 4.07
CA ARG A 164 -8.71 -12.09 5.25
C ARG A 164 -7.56 -13.04 4.94
N LEU A 165 -6.90 -13.54 5.98
CA LEU A 165 -5.87 -14.55 5.77
C LEU A 165 -6.47 -15.89 5.32
N THR A 166 -6.11 -16.34 4.13
CA THR A 166 -6.42 -17.67 3.57
C THR A 166 -5.16 -18.32 3.01
N LYS A 167 -5.25 -19.59 2.59
CA LYS A 167 -4.13 -20.26 1.90
C LYS A 167 -3.70 -19.49 0.64
N LEU A 168 -4.67 -18.92 -0.09
CA LEU A 168 -4.40 -18.13 -1.29
C LEU A 168 -3.75 -16.79 -0.97
N THR A 169 -4.22 -16.04 0.04
CA THR A 169 -3.59 -14.76 0.39
C THR A 169 -2.19 -14.97 0.99
N LEU A 170 -1.97 -16.06 1.75
CA LEU A 170 -0.64 -16.46 2.21
C LEU A 170 0.29 -16.81 1.05
N ALA A 171 -0.21 -17.54 0.05
CA ALA A 171 0.57 -17.80 -1.16
C ALA A 171 0.95 -16.49 -1.86
N ARG A 172 0.02 -15.54 -1.97
CA ARG A 172 0.26 -14.22 -2.54
C ARG A 172 1.34 -13.45 -1.77
N TYR A 173 1.23 -13.37 -0.45
CA TYR A 173 2.23 -12.70 0.40
C TYR A 173 3.59 -13.39 0.35
N THR A 174 3.60 -14.73 0.34
CA THR A 174 4.84 -15.49 0.16
C THR A 174 5.49 -15.21 -1.20
N TYR A 175 4.69 -15.08 -2.26
CA TYR A 175 5.20 -14.85 -3.61
C TYR A 175 5.70 -13.43 -3.81
N VAL A 176 5.03 -12.41 -3.27
CA VAL A 176 5.43 -11.01 -3.43
C VAL A 176 6.73 -10.68 -2.68
N GLU A 177 6.96 -11.32 -1.53
CA GLU A 177 8.21 -11.19 -0.75
C GLU A 177 9.34 -12.07 -1.28
N ALA A 178 9.05 -12.98 -2.22
CA ALA A 178 10.08 -13.83 -2.78
C ALA A 178 11.05 -13.00 -3.63
N GLY A 179 12.30 -12.87 -3.17
CA GLY A 179 13.37 -12.19 -3.90
C GLY A 179 13.54 -12.67 -5.35
N GLN A 180 14.24 -11.88 -6.19
CA GLN A 180 14.33 -12.08 -7.65
C GLN A 180 14.77 -13.49 -8.09
N ASN A 181 15.55 -14.19 -7.27
CA ASN A 181 16.06 -15.55 -7.54
C ASN A 181 15.39 -16.65 -6.70
N SER A 182 14.37 -16.30 -5.92
CA SER A 182 13.73 -17.23 -5.00
C SER A 182 12.73 -18.14 -5.73
N ILE A 183 12.15 -17.73 -6.87
CA ILE A 183 11.14 -18.52 -7.59
C ILE A 183 11.23 -18.25 -9.12
N PRO A 184 11.30 -19.29 -9.98
CA PRO A 184 11.41 -20.71 -9.66
C PRO A 184 12.86 -21.10 -9.31
N PHE A 185 13.00 -21.81 -8.21
CA PHE A 185 14.25 -22.43 -7.77
C PHE A 185 14.88 -23.31 -8.88
N THR A 186 16.17 -23.13 -9.16
CA THR A 186 16.89 -23.84 -10.25
C THR A 186 17.16 -25.30 -9.90
N LYS A 187 17.68 -26.10 -10.86
CA LYS A 187 17.92 -27.56 -10.78
C LYS A 187 18.77 -28.05 -9.58
N GLU A 188 19.35 -27.15 -8.81
CA GLU A 188 20.22 -27.42 -7.66
C GLU A 188 19.50 -27.31 -6.30
N SER A 189 18.18 -27.12 -6.33
CA SER A 189 17.41 -26.83 -5.13
C SER A 189 17.12 -28.08 -4.30
N ARG A 190 17.09 -27.92 -2.97
CA ARG A 190 16.80 -29.05 -2.07
C ARG A 190 15.39 -29.58 -2.37
N PRO A 191 15.12 -30.89 -2.20
CA PRO A 191 13.79 -31.45 -2.45
C PRO A 191 12.65 -30.73 -1.72
N ALA A 192 12.89 -30.23 -0.51
CA ALA A 192 11.91 -29.45 0.25
C ALA A 192 11.59 -28.08 -0.39
N ASP A 193 12.58 -27.43 -1.02
CA ASP A 193 12.39 -26.16 -1.72
C ASP A 193 11.58 -26.36 -3.02
N GLN A 194 11.82 -27.47 -3.73
CA GLN A 194 11.01 -27.85 -4.90
C GLN A 194 9.56 -28.14 -4.51
N LEU A 195 9.33 -28.93 -3.46
CA LEU A 195 7.98 -29.24 -2.97
C LEU A 195 7.21 -27.97 -2.60
N PHE A 196 7.87 -27.04 -1.90
CA PHE A 196 7.29 -25.74 -1.58
C PHE A 196 6.90 -24.95 -2.84
N CYS A 197 7.77 -24.89 -3.85
CA CYS A 197 7.45 -24.23 -5.12
C CYS A 197 6.26 -24.86 -5.83
N ASP A 198 6.18 -26.19 -5.84
CA ASP A 198 5.07 -26.92 -6.45
C ASP A 198 3.75 -26.60 -5.72
N GLN A 199 3.77 -26.58 -4.38
CA GLN A 199 2.61 -26.21 -3.55
C GLN A 199 2.19 -24.76 -3.79
N LEU A 200 3.14 -23.82 -3.79
CA LEU A 200 2.89 -22.41 -3.99
C LEU A 200 2.30 -22.15 -5.38
N THR A 201 2.89 -22.73 -6.42
CA THR A 201 2.42 -22.61 -7.81
C THR A 201 1.03 -23.23 -7.98
N ALA A 202 0.75 -24.35 -7.32
CA ALA A 202 -0.57 -24.98 -7.36
C ALA A 202 -1.66 -24.09 -6.75
N VAL A 203 -1.35 -23.35 -5.68
CA VAL A 203 -2.31 -22.43 -5.03
C VAL A 203 -2.49 -21.14 -5.84
N LEU A 204 -1.40 -20.54 -6.32
CA LEU A 204 -1.46 -19.29 -7.09
C LEU A 204 -2.12 -19.48 -8.46
N GLY A 205 -1.94 -20.64 -9.07
CA GLY A 205 -2.48 -20.99 -10.39
C GLY A 205 -1.73 -20.32 -11.55
N SER A 206 -2.24 -20.53 -12.76
CA SER A 206 -1.56 -20.17 -14.02
C SER A 206 -1.61 -18.69 -14.39
N ASN A 207 -2.41 -17.88 -13.70
CA ASN A 207 -2.59 -16.45 -14.00
C ASN A 207 -1.64 -15.54 -13.20
N THR A 208 -0.69 -16.12 -12.49
CA THR A 208 0.30 -15.38 -11.69
C THR A 208 1.24 -14.62 -12.61
N ARG A 209 1.31 -13.30 -12.43
CA ARG A 209 2.28 -12.46 -13.16
C ARG A 209 3.66 -12.58 -12.51
N MET A 210 4.69 -12.19 -13.25
CA MET A 210 6.05 -12.12 -12.70
C MET A 210 6.07 -11.15 -11.51
N ASN A 211 6.77 -11.54 -10.43
CA ASN A 211 6.98 -10.64 -9.30
C ASN A 211 8.07 -9.62 -9.62
N HIS A 212 7.70 -8.34 -9.73
CA HIS A 212 8.63 -7.23 -9.97
C HIS A 212 8.97 -6.44 -8.70
N VAL A 213 8.33 -6.73 -7.55
CA VAL A 213 8.51 -5.97 -6.31
C VAL A 213 9.97 -5.98 -5.82
N PRO A 214 10.66 -7.14 -5.70
CA PRO A 214 12.09 -7.18 -5.35
C PRO A 214 13.00 -6.54 -6.42
N GLY A 215 12.50 -6.40 -7.65
CA GLY A 215 13.16 -5.71 -8.76
C GLY A 215 13.25 -4.21 -8.54
N LEU A 216 12.19 -3.62 -7.98
CA LEU A 216 12.00 -2.17 -7.93
C LEU A 216 13.07 -1.47 -7.10
N TYR A 217 13.43 -2.06 -5.96
CA TYR A 217 14.45 -1.52 -5.06
C TYR A 217 15.83 -1.43 -5.72
N GLY A 218 16.26 -2.50 -6.39
CA GLY A 218 17.49 -2.47 -7.18
C GLY A 218 17.46 -1.37 -8.23
N VAL A 219 16.34 -1.24 -8.97
CA VAL A 219 16.21 -0.25 -10.05
C VAL A 219 16.33 1.18 -9.55
N PHE A 220 15.66 1.56 -8.46
CA PHE A 220 15.77 2.95 -7.98
C PHE A 220 17.09 3.22 -7.24
N VAL A 221 17.70 2.22 -6.60
CA VAL A 221 19.05 2.34 -6.03
C VAL A 221 20.06 2.58 -7.15
N ASP A 222 20.04 1.78 -8.22
CA ASP A 222 20.89 1.98 -9.39
C ASP A 222 20.67 3.36 -10.04
N GLN A 223 19.40 3.77 -10.15
CA GLN A 223 19.05 5.08 -10.69
C GLN A 223 19.54 6.24 -9.81
N LEU A 224 19.48 6.09 -8.47
CA LEU A 224 20.02 7.05 -7.52
C LEU A 224 21.54 7.13 -7.62
N GLU A 225 22.24 6.00 -7.64
CA GLU A 225 23.70 5.92 -7.82
C GLU A 225 24.14 6.62 -9.11
N SER A 226 23.48 6.30 -10.23
CA SER A 226 23.76 6.93 -11.52
C SER A 226 23.55 8.44 -11.48
N ALA A 227 22.43 8.90 -10.89
CA ALA A 227 22.09 10.32 -10.84
C ALA A 227 23.01 11.12 -9.90
N ILE A 228 23.58 10.48 -8.87
CA ILE A 228 24.62 11.09 -8.04
C ILE A 228 25.93 11.18 -8.82
N ALA A 229 26.33 10.10 -9.49
CA ALA A 229 27.60 10.01 -10.21
C ALA A 229 27.72 11.01 -11.37
N ASP A 230 26.63 11.26 -12.09
CA ASP A 230 26.59 12.24 -13.19
C ASP A 230 26.29 13.68 -12.74
N GLY A 231 26.01 13.87 -11.44
CA GLY A 231 25.75 15.19 -10.83
C GLY A 231 24.34 15.74 -11.02
N THR A 232 23.41 14.95 -11.58
CA THR A 232 21.98 15.31 -11.70
C THR A 232 21.34 15.50 -10.34
N VAL A 233 21.68 14.64 -9.38
CA VAL A 233 21.22 14.68 -7.99
C VAL A 233 22.35 15.10 -7.07
N LYS A 234 22.08 16.09 -6.22
CA LYS A 234 22.95 16.45 -5.09
C LYS A 234 22.25 16.04 -3.81
N LEU A 235 22.81 15.06 -3.13
CA LEU A 235 22.25 14.48 -1.92
C LEU A 235 23.30 14.52 -0.81
N ASP A 236 23.02 15.26 0.26
CA ASP A 236 23.86 15.27 1.44
C ASP A 236 23.86 13.89 2.09
N GLY A 237 25.04 13.35 2.40
CA GLY A 237 25.18 11.99 2.94
C GLY A 237 24.80 10.89 1.95
N ALA A 238 25.07 11.08 0.66
CA ALA A 238 24.75 10.12 -0.40
C ALA A 238 25.15 8.66 -0.08
N ASP A 239 26.36 8.44 0.42
CA ASP A 239 26.85 7.09 0.78
C ASP A 239 26.00 6.48 1.90
N GLU A 240 25.66 7.26 2.93
CA GLU A 240 24.81 6.82 4.05
C GLU A 240 23.39 6.45 3.56
N TRP A 241 22.86 7.20 2.60
CA TRP A 241 21.57 6.90 1.98
C TRP A 241 21.60 5.59 1.21
N LEU A 242 22.64 5.37 0.40
CA LEU A 242 22.80 4.14 -0.39
C LEU A 242 23.00 2.92 0.51
N GLU A 243 23.83 3.03 1.55
CA GLU A 243 24.01 1.96 2.54
C GLU A 243 22.71 1.63 3.24
N LYS A 244 21.96 2.65 3.69
CA LYS A 244 20.69 2.46 4.37
C LYS A 244 19.64 1.79 3.48
N LEU A 245 19.52 2.21 2.22
CA LEU A 245 18.57 1.59 1.28
C LEU A 245 18.92 0.13 1.01
N LYS A 246 20.19 -0.19 0.79
CA LYS A 246 20.67 -1.56 0.58
C LYS A 246 20.43 -2.44 1.80
N TYR A 247 20.62 -1.90 3.00
CA TYR A 247 20.35 -2.60 4.26
C TYR A 247 18.86 -2.92 4.40
N ILE A 248 18.00 -1.91 4.26
CA ILE A 248 16.55 -2.03 4.43
C ILE A 248 15.97 -3.04 3.42
N THR A 249 16.39 -2.95 2.16
CA THR A 249 15.91 -3.87 1.09
C THR A 249 16.30 -5.31 1.39
N ASN A 250 17.57 -5.57 1.68
CA ASN A 250 18.06 -6.95 1.86
C ASN A 250 17.55 -7.59 3.15
N GLU A 251 17.42 -6.82 4.23
CA GLU A 251 16.93 -7.34 5.51
C GLU A 251 15.44 -7.69 5.43
N GLY A 252 14.63 -6.81 4.85
CA GLY A 252 13.18 -7.01 4.73
C GLY A 252 12.82 -8.24 3.90
N GLU A 253 13.29 -8.31 2.64
CA GLU A 253 12.88 -9.36 1.70
C GLU A 253 13.13 -10.78 2.23
N GLN A 254 14.29 -11.04 2.83
CA GLN A 254 14.62 -12.39 3.32
C GLN A 254 13.80 -12.77 4.57
N GLN A 255 13.63 -11.82 5.48
CA GLN A 255 12.90 -12.04 6.73
C GLN A 255 11.40 -12.23 6.46
N HIS A 256 10.81 -11.35 5.64
CA HIS A 256 9.40 -11.41 5.28
C HIS A 256 9.07 -12.69 4.52
N PHE A 257 9.88 -13.03 3.50
CA PHE A 257 9.71 -14.28 2.76
C PHE A 257 9.77 -15.51 3.68
N SER A 258 10.75 -15.56 4.58
CA SER A 258 10.90 -16.68 5.52
C SER A 258 9.70 -16.80 6.45
N PHE A 259 9.19 -15.68 6.96
CA PHE A 259 7.98 -15.64 7.76
C PHE A 259 6.78 -16.18 7.00
N PHE A 260 6.41 -15.57 5.87
CA PHE A 260 5.22 -15.98 5.12
C PHE A 260 5.32 -17.42 4.62
N ARG A 261 6.50 -17.84 4.15
CA ARG A 261 6.76 -19.24 3.78
C ARG A 261 6.47 -20.17 4.93
N SER A 262 7.00 -19.91 6.12
CA SER A 262 6.80 -20.79 7.28
C SER A 262 5.34 -20.84 7.72
N VAL A 263 4.59 -19.73 7.61
CA VAL A 263 3.16 -19.71 7.92
C VAL A 263 2.37 -20.48 6.86
N PHE A 264 2.68 -20.28 5.57
CA PHE A 264 2.07 -20.99 4.44
C PHE A 264 2.27 -22.50 4.51
N THR A 265 3.49 -22.96 4.79
CA THR A 265 3.81 -24.40 4.92
C THR A 265 3.30 -25.02 6.22
N GLY A 266 2.90 -24.21 7.19
CA GLY A 266 2.48 -24.67 8.53
C GLY A 266 3.67 -25.02 9.45
N GLU A 267 4.90 -24.66 9.05
CA GLU A 267 6.13 -24.92 9.79
C GLU A 267 6.42 -23.86 10.85
N HIS A 268 5.71 -22.73 10.83
CA HIS A 268 5.87 -21.66 11.80
C HIS A 268 5.69 -22.20 13.23
N PRO A 269 6.54 -21.82 14.22
CA PRO A 269 6.47 -22.37 15.58
C PRO A 269 5.10 -22.25 16.26
N MET A 270 4.33 -21.19 15.95
CA MET A 270 2.96 -20.99 16.47
C MET A 270 1.92 -21.95 15.89
N LEU A 271 2.25 -22.67 14.82
CA LEU A 271 1.41 -23.69 14.18
C LEU A 271 1.91 -25.12 14.48
N ALA A 272 3.01 -25.27 15.22
CA ALA A 272 3.65 -26.55 15.47
C ALA A 272 2.73 -27.53 16.21
N GLY A 273 2.81 -28.82 15.84
CA GLY A 273 2.07 -29.90 16.49
C GLY A 273 0.62 -30.06 16.05
N GLN A 274 0.17 -29.33 15.04
CA GLN A 274 -1.16 -29.44 14.43
C GLN A 274 -0.99 -29.70 12.91
N PRO A 275 -1.96 -30.35 12.23
CA PRO A 275 -2.05 -30.29 10.78
C PRO A 275 -2.10 -28.84 10.30
N ASN A 276 -1.59 -28.57 9.09
CA ASN A 276 -1.60 -27.22 8.53
C ASN A 276 -3.04 -26.68 8.47
N PRO A 277 -3.38 -25.62 9.23
CA PRO A 277 -4.76 -25.19 9.37
C PRO A 277 -5.30 -24.50 8.11
N TRP A 278 -4.43 -24.14 7.17
CA TRP A 278 -4.80 -23.55 5.88
C TRP A 278 -5.36 -24.60 4.90
N ASP A 279 -5.21 -25.89 5.20
CA ASP A 279 -5.78 -27.00 4.41
C ASP A 279 -7.25 -27.28 4.71
N LEU A 280 -7.80 -26.66 5.76
CA LEU A 280 -9.23 -26.70 6.04
C LEU A 280 -10.02 -25.98 4.95
N ALA A 281 -11.26 -26.41 4.73
CA ALA A 281 -12.20 -25.64 3.90
C ALA A 281 -12.41 -24.26 4.51
N GLU A 282 -12.51 -23.22 3.67
CA GLU A 282 -12.57 -21.83 4.12
C GLU A 282 -13.80 -21.49 4.98
N ASP A 283 -14.87 -22.27 4.83
CA ASP A 283 -16.11 -22.19 5.62
C ASP A 283 -16.08 -23.05 6.90
N HIS A 284 -14.99 -23.79 7.13
CA HIS A 284 -14.83 -24.62 8.31
C HIS A 284 -14.83 -23.76 9.59
N PRO A 285 -15.55 -24.16 10.66
CA PRO A 285 -15.61 -23.39 11.91
C PRO A 285 -14.24 -23.14 12.54
N ASP A 286 -13.29 -24.05 12.35
CA ASP A 286 -11.91 -23.93 12.85
C ASP A 286 -10.95 -23.25 11.88
N TYR A 287 -11.42 -22.76 10.72
CA TYR A 287 -10.55 -22.01 9.80
C TYR A 287 -9.92 -20.80 10.53
N PRO A 288 -8.62 -20.49 10.35
CA PRO A 288 -7.94 -19.56 11.26
C PRO A 288 -8.45 -18.13 11.29
N SER A 289 -9.05 -17.65 10.21
CA SER A 289 -9.56 -16.28 10.08
C SER A 289 -11.09 -16.21 10.15
N PHE A 290 -11.62 -15.10 10.64
CA PHE A 290 -13.04 -14.78 10.52
C PHE A 290 -13.43 -14.59 9.04
N PRO A 291 -14.62 -15.03 8.61
CA PRO A 291 -15.12 -14.72 7.28
C PRO A 291 -15.47 -13.22 7.23
N VAL A 292 -14.66 -12.43 6.52
CA VAL A 292 -14.88 -10.99 6.37
C VAL A 292 -15.05 -10.60 4.91
N THR A 293 -15.78 -9.51 4.67
CA THR A 293 -15.93 -8.94 3.33
C THR A 293 -14.61 -8.29 2.88
N PRO A 294 -14.10 -8.61 1.67
CA PRO A 294 -12.89 -7.98 1.15
C PRO A 294 -13.12 -6.52 0.76
N ASN A 295 -12.07 -5.70 0.81
CA ASN A 295 -12.08 -4.27 0.47
C ASN A 295 -13.24 -3.49 1.10
N PRO A 296 -13.51 -3.63 2.43
CA PRO A 296 -14.64 -2.96 3.04
C PRO A 296 -14.48 -1.44 2.98
N SER A 297 -15.59 -0.72 2.87
CA SER A 297 -15.59 0.75 2.87
C SER A 297 -16.59 1.32 3.86
N ALA A 298 -16.19 2.37 4.58
CA ALA A 298 -17.08 3.13 5.44
C ALA A 298 -17.93 4.16 4.66
N PHE A 299 -17.61 4.44 3.39
CA PHE A 299 -18.35 5.41 2.58
C PHE A 299 -19.75 4.92 2.23
N LEU A 300 -20.75 5.79 2.47
CA LEU A 300 -22.13 5.54 2.06
C LEU A 300 -22.25 5.48 0.54
N GLY A 301 -22.90 4.44 0.03
CA GLY A 301 -23.10 4.21 -1.40
C GLY A 301 -21.92 3.56 -2.12
N HIS A 302 -20.81 3.28 -1.43
CA HIS A 302 -19.69 2.52 -2.01
C HIS A 302 -20.11 1.08 -2.35
N ALA A 303 -19.54 0.49 -3.40
CA ALA A 303 -19.86 -0.88 -3.82
C ALA A 303 -19.62 -1.89 -2.69
N ASN A 304 -18.49 -1.72 -1.98
CA ASN A 304 -18.09 -2.54 -0.84
C ASN A 304 -18.44 -1.91 0.51
N GLN A 305 -19.48 -1.05 0.55
CA GLN A 305 -19.91 -0.42 1.80
C GLN A 305 -20.21 -1.47 2.87
N ILE A 306 -19.64 -1.28 4.07
CA ILE A 306 -19.94 -2.06 5.28
C ILE A 306 -21.46 -2.01 5.55
N LYS A 307 -22.08 -3.19 5.67
CA LYS A 307 -23.54 -3.33 5.71
C LYS A 307 -24.14 -2.98 7.07
N SER A 308 -23.53 -3.47 8.16
CA SER A 308 -23.96 -3.12 9.52
C SER A 308 -23.71 -1.62 9.77
N PRO A 309 -24.74 -0.84 10.16
CA PRO A 309 -24.56 0.55 10.54
C PRO A 309 -23.55 0.76 11.68
N GLU A 310 -23.54 -0.16 12.65
CA GLU A 310 -22.65 -0.14 13.81
C GLU A 310 -21.20 -0.37 13.38
N ALA A 311 -20.95 -1.44 12.61
CA ALA A 311 -19.64 -1.73 12.06
C ALA A 311 -19.15 -0.63 11.12
N ARG A 312 -20.04 -0.03 10.32
CA ARG A 312 -19.69 1.09 9.44
C ARG A 312 -19.29 2.34 10.23
N ALA A 313 -19.94 2.60 11.37
CA ALA A 313 -19.55 3.70 12.25
C ALA A 313 -18.14 3.46 12.85
N LEU A 314 -17.85 2.23 13.29
CA LEU A 314 -16.50 1.84 13.73
C LEU A 314 -15.47 1.99 12.59
N GLY A 315 -15.83 1.56 11.38
CA GLY A 315 -15.02 1.75 10.18
C GLY A 315 -14.74 3.23 9.88
N TRP A 316 -15.74 4.10 9.97
CA TRP A 316 -15.57 5.54 9.79
C TRP A 316 -14.62 6.14 10.84
N LEU A 317 -14.79 5.77 12.11
CA LEU A 317 -13.90 6.22 13.18
C LEU A 317 -12.45 5.75 12.94
N SER A 318 -12.27 4.53 12.44
CA SER A 318 -10.95 4.02 12.08
C SER A 318 -10.30 4.83 10.96
N ASN A 319 -11.07 5.22 9.93
CA ASN A 319 -10.58 6.09 8.86
C ASN A 319 -10.13 7.46 9.37
N LEU A 320 -10.89 8.09 10.28
CA LEU A 320 -10.48 9.37 10.88
C LEU A 320 -9.10 9.27 11.56
N HIS A 321 -8.84 8.16 12.26
CA HIS A 321 -7.53 7.90 12.86
C HIS A 321 -6.44 7.57 11.85
N TYR A 322 -6.75 6.76 10.84
CA TYR A 322 -5.82 6.45 9.74
C TYR A 322 -5.40 7.70 8.99
N TRP A 323 -6.34 8.55 8.59
CA TRP A 323 -6.05 9.82 7.90
C TRP A 323 -5.27 10.79 8.79
N THR A 324 -5.62 10.89 10.07
CA THR A 324 -4.87 11.68 11.05
C THR A 324 -3.41 11.20 11.14
N MET A 325 -3.20 9.88 11.22
CA MET A 325 -1.87 9.27 11.26
C MET A 325 -1.07 9.59 9.99
N LEU A 326 -1.66 9.45 8.80
CA LEU A 326 -0.96 9.74 7.55
C LEU A 326 -0.59 11.22 7.43
N MET A 327 -1.45 12.14 7.84
CA MET A 327 -1.11 13.57 7.86
C MET A 327 0.02 13.90 8.86
N LEU A 328 0.01 13.25 10.04
CA LEU A 328 1.10 13.38 11.02
C LEU A 328 2.43 12.83 10.47
N LEU A 329 2.41 11.68 9.81
CA LEU A 329 3.58 11.10 9.16
C LEU A 329 4.09 12.00 8.02
N ASN A 330 3.19 12.60 7.24
CA ASN A 330 3.57 13.54 6.18
C ASN A 330 4.40 14.71 6.75
N LEU A 331 3.93 15.30 7.86
CA LEU A 331 4.63 16.37 8.55
C LEU A 331 5.92 15.88 9.23
N TYR A 332 5.91 14.69 9.83
CA TYR A 332 7.11 14.08 10.40
C TYR A 332 8.21 13.92 9.36
N TYR A 333 7.91 13.38 8.17
CA TYR A 333 8.91 13.19 7.13
C TYR A 333 9.50 14.50 6.63
N ARG A 334 8.72 15.59 6.63
CA ARG A 334 9.18 16.94 6.24
C ARG A 334 10.03 17.63 7.31
N THR A 335 9.78 17.37 8.58
CA THR A 335 10.30 18.18 9.69
C THR A 335 11.24 17.44 10.63
N GLY A 336 11.18 16.12 10.66
CA GLY A 336 11.86 15.31 11.67
C GLY A 336 11.26 15.43 13.08
N SER A 337 10.07 16.00 13.26
CA SER A 337 9.46 16.13 14.60
C SER A 337 9.08 14.77 15.18
N GLU A 338 9.89 14.26 16.11
CA GLU A 338 9.61 13.01 16.82
C GLU A 338 8.34 13.07 17.68
N ALA A 339 7.90 14.28 18.07
CA ALA A 339 6.62 14.45 18.75
C ALA A 339 5.43 14.10 17.82
N LEU A 340 5.49 14.51 16.55
CA LEU A 340 4.48 14.16 15.55
C LEU A 340 4.50 12.65 15.25
N ASN A 341 5.69 12.07 15.09
CA ASN A 341 5.89 10.62 14.91
C ASN A 341 5.27 9.83 16.08
N ALA A 342 5.58 10.21 17.32
CA ALA A 342 5.07 9.54 18.51
C ALA A 342 3.54 9.55 18.58
N VAL A 343 2.89 10.65 18.18
CA VAL A 343 1.42 10.72 18.13
C VAL A 343 0.87 9.89 16.98
N ALA A 344 1.51 9.87 15.82
CA ALA A 344 1.11 9.00 14.71
C ALA A 344 1.12 7.52 15.13
N GLN A 345 2.19 7.08 15.81
CA GLN A 345 2.29 5.73 16.37
C GLN A 345 1.20 5.42 17.40
N ARG A 346 0.80 6.41 18.23
CA ARG A 346 -0.31 6.23 19.18
C ARG A 346 -1.66 6.06 18.49
N HIS A 347 -1.89 6.72 17.35
CA HIS A 347 -3.08 6.49 16.52
C HIS A 347 -3.12 5.05 15.96
N MET A 348 -1.97 4.53 15.55
CA MET A 348 -1.83 3.15 15.04
C MET A 348 -2.04 2.10 16.13
N ARG A 349 -1.24 2.17 17.21
CA ARG A 349 -1.22 1.16 18.30
C ARG A 349 -2.40 1.27 19.27
N GLY A 350 -3.14 2.38 19.22
CA GLY A 350 -4.28 2.63 20.09
C GLY A 350 -5.61 2.40 19.38
N PRO A 351 -6.26 3.45 18.84
CA PRO A 351 -7.56 3.32 18.20
C PRO A 351 -7.61 2.33 17.04
N LEU A 352 -6.65 2.37 16.11
CA LEU A 352 -6.70 1.50 14.93
C LEU A 352 -6.63 0.03 15.32
N GLN A 353 -5.65 -0.37 16.14
CA GLN A 353 -5.54 -1.72 16.66
C GLN A 353 -6.79 -2.15 17.45
N SER A 354 -7.32 -1.27 18.30
CA SER A 354 -8.53 -1.53 19.09
C SER A 354 -9.78 -1.76 18.22
N LEU A 355 -9.97 -0.94 17.18
CA LEU A 355 -11.09 -1.04 16.26
C LEU A 355 -10.96 -2.24 15.29
N ALA A 356 -9.73 -2.58 14.89
CA ALA A 356 -9.48 -3.72 14.01
C ALA A 356 -9.97 -5.03 14.61
N GLY A 357 -9.66 -5.27 15.89
CA GLY A 357 -10.05 -6.50 16.58
C GLY A 357 -11.57 -6.70 16.64
N ILE A 358 -12.33 -5.64 16.89
CA ILE A 358 -13.79 -5.74 16.98
C ILE A 358 -14.46 -5.83 15.60
N LEU A 359 -13.93 -5.16 14.57
CA LEU A 359 -14.51 -5.16 13.22
C LEU A 359 -14.55 -6.58 12.61
N ALA A 360 -13.54 -7.42 12.90
CA ALA A 360 -13.49 -8.81 12.45
C ALA A 360 -14.69 -9.63 12.95
N GLU A 361 -15.16 -9.39 14.19
CA GLU A 361 -16.33 -10.06 14.76
C GLU A 361 -17.64 -9.64 14.06
N TYR A 362 -17.67 -8.46 13.44
CA TYR A 362 -18.78 -8.00 12.61
C TYR A 362 -18.74 -8.53 11.17
N GLY A 363 -17.81 -9.42 10.82
CA GLY A 363 -17.66 -9.93 9.45
C GLY A 363 -17.08 -8.90 8.48
N THR A 364 -16.30 -7.93 8.99
CA THR A 364 -15.61 -6.92 8.20
C THR A 364 -14.21 -6.65 8.75
N GLY A 365 -13.49 -5.68 8.21
CA GLY A 365 -12.16 -5.30 8.70
C GLY A 365 -11.97 -3.79 8.63
N LEU A 366 -10.75 -3.33 8.91
CA LEU A 366 -10.40 -1.93 8.73
C LEU A 366 -10.59 -1.53 7.25
N PRO A 367 -11.37 -0.49 6.94
CA PRO A 367 -11.61 -0.09 5.57
C PRO A 367 -10.40 0.58 4.92
N PHE A 368 -9.60 1.31 5.69
CA PHE A 368 -8.46 2.09 5.19
C PHE A 368 -8.83 3.00 4.01
N ASP A 369 -10.06 3.52 3.94
CA ASP A 369 -10.55 4.26 2.77
C ASP A 369 -9.60 5.41 2.40
N VAL A 370 -9.40 5.67 1.11
CA VAL A 370 -8.57 6.79 0.66
C VAL A 370 -9.27 8.12 0.92
N LEU A 371 -8.54 9.09 1.47
CA LEU A 371 -9.06 10.42 1.71
C LEU A 371 -8.97 11.31 0.45
N SER A 372 -10.12 11.75 -0.07
CA SER A 372 -10.19 12.53 -1.32
C SER A 372 -9.42 13.86 -1.36
N ILE A 373 -9.04 14.40 -0.20
CA ILE A 373 -8.29 15.67 -0.06
C ILE A 373 -6.78 15.46 0.17
N GLY A 374 -6.33 14.20 0.14
CA GLY A 374 -4.95 13.79 0.38
C GLY A 374 -4.46 14.04 1.81
N TYR A 375 -3.15 13.89 2.01
CA TYR A 375 -2.51 13.90 3.34
C TYR A 375 -1.65 15.13 3.64
N ALA A 376 -1.74 16.17 2.80
CA ALA A 376 -1.17 17.49 3.04
C ALA A 376 -2.09 18.59 2.46
N PRO A 377 -3.32 18.73 2.98
CA PRO A 377 -4.38 19.53 2.36
C PRO A 377 -4.14 21.05 2.41
N ALA A 378 -3.26 21.53 3.29
CA ALA A 378 -2.95 22.95 3.41
C ALA A 378 -1.58 23.28 2.78
N PRO A 379 -1.39 24.49 2.23
CA PRO A 379 -0.11 24.90 1.65
C PRO A 379 0.98 25.17 2.70
N SER A 380 0.59 25.55 3.92
CA SER A 380 1.54 25.90 5.00
C SER A 380 1.63 24.82 6.06
N TYR A 381 2.77 24.76 6.75
CA TYR A 381 2.96 23.85 7.89
C TYR A 381 1.92 24.09 8.99
N LYS A 382 1.71 25.36 9.40
CA LYS A 382 0.68 25.76 10.37
C LYS A 382 -0.73 25.32 9.94
N GLY A 383 -1.08 25.54 8.67
CA GLY A 383 -2.37 25.13 8.14
C GLY A 383 -2.59 23.61 8.17
N ASN A 384 -1.54 22.81 7.95
CA ASN A 384 -1.65 21.35 8.07
C ASN A 384 -1.83 20.93 9.54
N LEU A 385 -1.12 21.56 10.49
CA LEU A 385 -1.33 21.30 11.93
C LEU A 385 -2.77 21.61 12.35
N GLU A 386 -3.32 22.75 11.91
CA GLU A 386 -4.71 23.13 12.17
C GLU A 386 -5.71 22.15 11.54
N PHE A 387 -5.41 21.63 10.34
CA PHE A 387 -6.23 20.62 9.68
C PHE A 387 -6.27 19.31 10.48
N ILE A 388 -5.09 18.82 10.90
CA ILE A 388 -4.97 17.60 11.70
C ILE A 388 -5.70 17.78 13.04
N LEU A 389 -5.63 18.96 13.66
CA LEU A 389 -6.33 19.26 14.90
C LEU A 389 -7.84 19.11 14.71
N ARG A 390 -8.42 19.70 13.67
CA ARG A 390 -9.85 19.59 13.35
C ARG A 390 -10.29 18.15 13.09
N LEU A 391 -9.49 17.39 12.34
CA LEU A 391 -9.76 15.99 12.06
C LEU A 391 -9.72 15.13 13.35
N SER A 392 -8.76 15.40 14.23
CA SER A 392 -8.66 14.77 15.55
C SER A 392 -9.85 15.12 16.46
N GLU A 393 -10.31 16.38 16.45
CA GLU A 393 -11.51 16.84 17.18
C GLU A 393 -12.80 16.17 16.68
N GLU A 394 -12.90 15.95 15.36
CA GLU A 394 -14.00 15.20 14.75
C GLU A 394 -14.02 13.74 15.24
N ALA A 395 -12.87 13.06 15.20
CA ALA A 395 -12.73 11.69 15.70
C ALA A 395 -13.13 11.58 17.18
N ASP A 396 -12.66 12.50 18.02
CA ASP A 396 -12.99 12.54 19.45
C ASP A 396 -14.49 12.79 19.69
N THR A 397 -15.08 13.71 18.95
CA THR A 397 -16.52 14.00 19.02
C THR A 397 -17.35 12.79 18.59
N PHE A 398 -16.94 12.10 17.53
CA PHE A 398 -17.59 10.90 17.05
C PHE A 398 -17.48 9.76 18.06
N ALA A 399 -16.27 9.48 18.57
CA ALA A 399 -16.02 8.47 19.60
C ALA A 399 -16.83 8.72 20.89
N ARG A 400 -16.95 9.97 21.34
CA ARG A 400 -17.77 10.33 22.50
C ARG A 400 -19.26 10.02 22.31
N LYS A 401 -19.79 10.16 21.09
CA LYS A 401 -21.18 9.80 20.78
C LYS A 401 -21.38 8.29 20.78
N MET A 402 -20.39 7.54 20.30
CA MET A 402 -20.45 6.08 20.26
C MET A 402 -20.31 5.41 21.64
N LYS A 403 -19.73 6.08 22.66
CA LYS A 403 -19.37 5.63 24.03
C LYS A 403 -19.63 4.17 24.47
N LYS A 404 -20.84 3.64 24.29
CA LYS A 404 -21.25 2.27 24.64
C LYS A 404 -20.79 1.21 23.63
N ASP A 405 -20.58 1.61 22.39
CA ASP A 405 -20.27 0.74 21.25
C ASP A 405 -18.75 0.62 21.01
N LEU A 406 -17.94 1.40 21.74
CA LEU A 406 -16.48 1.33 21.64
C LEU A 406 -15.93 0.19 22.50
N PRO A 407 -14.97 -0.59 21.98
CA PRO A 407 -14.31 -1.63 22.75
C PRO A 407 -13.57 -1.06 23.97
N ALA A 408 -13.40 -1.89 25.00
CA ALA A 408 -12.73 -1.48 26.25
C ALA A 408 -11.27 -1.05 26.03
N SER A 409 -10.62 -1.58 24.99
CA SER A 409 -9.25 -1.24 24.59
C SER A 409 -9.12 0.13 23.91
N TYR A 410 -10.22 0.81 23.57
CA TYR A 410 -10.17 2.08 22.85
C TYR A 410 -9.66 3.23 23.74
N PRO A 411 -8.58 3.94 23.36
CA PRO A 411 -8.00 4.99 24.20
C PRO A 411 -8.77 6.31 24.10
N ARG A 412 -9.59 6.58 25.12
CA ARG A 412 -10.52 7.74 25.15
C ARG A 412 -9.86 9.11 25.34
N ASN A 413 -8.58 9.15 25.68
CA ASN A 413 -7.83 10.39 25.96
C ASN A 413 -6.79 10.74 24.89
N LEU A 414 -6.72 9.99 23.78
CA LEU A 414 -5.71 10.22 22.74
C LEU A 414 -5.79 11.63 22.15
N HIS A 415 -7.01 12.14 21.92
CA HIS A 415 -7.21 13.48 21.38
C HIS A 415 -6.51 14.57 22.21
N THR A 416 -6.57 14.50 23.54
CA THR A 416 -5.90 15.47 24.41
C THR A 416 -4.38 15.49 24.18
N SER A 417 -3.77 14.31 24.00
CA SER A 417 -2.35 14.19 23.65
C SER A 417 -2.06 14.77 22.27
N THR A 418 -2.86 14.40 21.26
CA THR A 418 -2.69 14.88 19.88
C THR A 418 -2.80 16.40 19.82
N LYS A 419 -3.83 16.97 20.44
CA LYS A 419 -4.03 18.42 20.56
C LYS A 419 -2.84 19.11 21.22
N GLY A 420 -2.37 18.60 22.36
CA GLY A 420 -1.24 19.19 23.07
C GLY A 420 0.05 19.27 22.23
N VAL A 421 0.32 18.23 21.43
CA VAL A 421 1.46 18.20 20.51
C VAL A 421 1.28 19.19 19.36
N LEU A 422 0.11 19.20 18.71
CA LEU A 422 -0.17 20.11 17.59
C LEU A 422 -0.10 21.58 18.02
N GLU A 423 -0.67 21.93 19.17
CA GLU A 423 -0.59 23.27 19.72
C GLU A 423 0.84 23.67 20.11
N ALA A 424 1.64 22.74 20.61
CA ALA A 424 3.05 22.99 20.90
C ALA A 424 3.85 23.24 19.62
N GLU A 425 3.61 22.49 18.55
CA GLU A 425 4.21 22.73 17.23
C GLU A 425 3.79 24.10 16.67
N MET A 426 2.51 24.46 16.74
CA MET A 426 2.03 25.77 16.28
C MET A 426 2.66 26.93 17.04
N ARG A 427 2.81 26.82 18.38
CA ARG A 427 3.47 27.85 19.20
C ARG A 427 4.94 28.07 18.89
N ARG A 428 5.63 27.10 18.25
CA ARG A 428 7.03 27.28 17.82
C ARG A 428 7.17 28.11 16.55
N LEU A 429 6.05 28.38 15.85
CA LEU A 429 6.02 29.14 14.60
C LEU A 429 5.73 30.63 14.82
N ASP A 430 5.20 30.96 16.01
CA ASP A 430 4.92 32.32 16.47
C ASP A 430 6.12 32.84 17.27
#